data_AF-A0A350ERH3-F1
#
_entry.id   AF-A0A350ERH3-F1
#
_cell.length_a   1.000
_cell.length_b   1.000
_cell.length_c   1.000
_cell.angle_alpha   90.00
_cell.angle_beta   90.00
_cell.angle_gamma   90.00
#
_symmetry.space_group_name_H-M   'P 1'
#
loop_
_entity.id
_entity.type
_entity.pdbx_description
1 polymer ?
#
loop_
_entity_poly.entity_id
_entity_poly.type
_entity_poly.pdbx_seq_one_letter_code
_entity_poly.pdbx_strand_id
1 'polypeptide(L)'
;GADQLAEDVNPLWGEPGFVPPKSVKAAAELPHRLYSLPAARERYFAVLQNLLKEVWHEEQLQRQISGLLALIESERVQSDGRTGASVAKLQRFVADRRRDIEDELHSGHPEWTLTPRPALGRVSQTGEVELEFTVVPGDKESDIPGFEEASGSARLSLQLNGREIPFENPRFRLRHDRTPWGGTRWTLLLTRDGVGPEQPATVEIVFHAGRAGQSVTDEPLRVDVFASPAEARVHAANSRAEKPNVLASVGGHLRLTEFQPGKDGRIAGSLSGDLFTMEAPRSAADDR
;
A
#
# COMPACT_ATOMS: atom_id res chain seq x y z
N GLY A 1 11.62 -2.32 -5.58
CA GLY A 1 11.77 -0.88 -5.77
C GLY A 1 11.20 -0.48 -7.11
N ALA A 2 9.88 -0.62 -7.26
CA ALA A 2 9.19 -0.45 -8.54
C ALA A 2 8.39 0.87 -8.62
N ASP A 3 8.46 1.76 -7.63
CA ASP A 3 7.57 2.93 -7.53
C ASP A 3 8.23 4.29 -7.80
N GLN A 4 9.42 4.34 -8.40
CA GLN A 4 10.07 5.61 -8.76
C GLN A 4 10.76 5.55 -10.12
N LEU A 5 9.97 5.65 -11.18
CA LEU A 5 10.45 5.43 -12.54
C LEU A 5 10.99 6.68 -13.25
N ALA A 6 11.11 7.84 -12.59
CA ALA A 6 11.65 9.05 -13.24
C ALA A 6 12.20 10.13 -12.30
N GLU A 7 12.37 9.84 -11.01
CA GLU A 7 12.83 10.83 -10.03
C GLU A 7 14.17 10.42 -9.43
N ASP A 8 15.13 11.33 -9.48
CA ASP A 8 16.42 11.13 -8.84
C ASP A 8 16.37 11.37 -7.32
N VAL A 9 15.22 11.73 -6.73
CA VAL A 9 15.08 11.92 -5.30
C VAL A 9 13.85 11.16 -4.82
N ASN A 10 14.01 10.37 -3.76
CA ASN A 10 12.88 9.75 -3.07
C ASN A 10 12.60 10.46 -1.75
N PRO A 11 11.44 11.12 -1.60
CA PRO A 11 11.06 11.69 -0.31
C PRO A 11 10.90 10.61 0.79
N LEU A 12 10.69 9.35 0.42
CA LEU A 12 10.53 8.22 1.34
C LEU A 12 11.88 7.65 1.85
N TRP A 13 13.02 8.15 1.40
CA TRP A 13 14.32 7.71 1.93
C TRP A 13 14.70 8.37 3.24
N GLY A 14 13.99 9.41 3.68
CA GLY A 14 14.08 9.93 5.04
C GLY A 14 15.39 10.63 5.42
N GLU A 15 16.37 10.71 4.51
CA GLU A 15 17.62 11.46 4.69
C GLU A 15 17.63 12.73 3.85
N PRO A 16 17.37 13.91 4.46
CA PRO A 16 17.45 15.19 3.78
C PRO A 16 18.88 15.42 3.28
N GLY A 17 19.06 15.52 1.96
CA GLY A 17 20.35 15.83 1.33
C GLY A 17 21.09 14.62 0.74
N PHE A 18 20.57 13.40 0.89
CA PHE A 18 21.09 12.27 0.11
C PHE A 18 20.75 12.45 -1.37
N VAL A 19 21.79 12.51 -2.21
CA VAL A 19 21.67 12.52 -3.67
C VAL A 19 22.08 11.13 -4.16
N PRO A 20 21.14 10.29 -4.64
CA PRO A 20 21.51 8.97 -5.10
C PRO A 20 22.29 9.07 -6.41
N PRO A 21 23.15 8.07 -6.67
CA PRO A 21 23.68 7.84 -8.00
C PRO A 21 22.55 7.70 -9.03
N LYS A 22 22.84 8.12 -10.27
CA LYS A 22 21.95 7.98 -11.43
C LYS A 22 21.83 6.52 -11.82
N SER A 23 22.93 5.79 -11.89
CA SER A 23 22.91 4.37 -12.27
C SER A 23 22.30 3.48 -11.18
N VAL A 24 22.66 3.69 -9.92
CA VAL A 24 22.39 2.72 -8.83
C VAL A 24 21.14 3.08 -8.03
N LYS A 25 20.32 2.07 -7.69
CA LYS A 25 19.20 2.17 -6.73
C LYS A 25 19.28 1.04 -5.69
N ALA A 26 20.10 1.24 -4.67
CA ALA A 26 20.42 0.23 -3.66
C ALA A 26 19.79 0.52 -2.28
N ALA A 27 18.63 1.18 -2.26
CA ALA A 27 17.93 1.56 -1.02
C ALA A 27 17.33 0.37 -0.24
N ALA A 28 17.20 -0.80 -0.86
CA ALA A 28 16.68 -2.01 -0.22
C ALA A 28 17.83 -2.97 0.12
N GLU A 29 17.67 -3.76 1.19
CA GLU A 29 18.71 -4.64 1.71
C GLU A 29 19.33 -5.57 0.67
N LEU A 30 18.54 -6.27 -0.14
CA LEU A 30 19.06 -7.22 -1.13
C LEU A 30 19.90 -6.53 -2.23
N PRO A 31 19.39 -5.50 -2.94
CA PRO A 31 20.22 -4.71 -3.87
C PRO A 31 21.46 -4.11 -3.22
N HIS A 32 21.38 -3.64 -1.97
CA HIS A 32 22.52 -3.10 -1.24
C HIS A 32 23.61 -4.15 -1.03
N ARG A 33 23.24 -5.31 -0.48
CA ARG A 33 24.17 -6.43 -0.25
C ARG A 33 24.84 -6.89 -1.54
N LEU A 34 24.09 -6.98 -2.63
CA LEU A 34 24.67 -7.30 -3.95
C LEU A 34 25.64 -6.21 -4.39
N TYR A 35 25.29 -4.93 -4.24
CA TYR A 35 26.14 -3.82 -4.66
C TYR A 35 27.42 -3.66 -3.83
N SER A 36 27.41 -4.11 -2.57
CA SER A 36 28.58 -4.15 -1.69
C SER A 36 29.62 -5.19 -2.14
N LEU A 37 29.26 -6.19 -2.95
CA LEU A 37 30.18 -7.21 -3.44
C LEU A 37 30.87 -6.75 -4.74
N PRO A 38 32.22 -6.69 -4.82
CA PRO A 38 32.93 -6.20 -6.00
C PRO A 38 32.54 -6.93 -7.30
N ALA A 39 32.51 -8.26 -7.30
CA ALA A 39 32.17 -9.06 -8.47
C ALA A 39 30.72 -8.83 -8.95
N ALA A 40 29.78 -8.60 -8.03
CA ALA A 40 28.40 -8.31 -8.39
C ALA A 40 28.26 -6.89 -8.95
N ARG A 41 29.02 -5.92 -8.41
CA ARG A 41 29.10 -4.55 -8.93
C ARG A 41 29.63 -4.51 -10.36
N GLU A 42 30.75 -5.20 -10.63
CA GLU A 42 31.31 -5.32 -11.98
C GLU A 42 30.30 -5.92 -12.96
N ARG A 43 29.66 -7.02 -12.58
CA ARG A 43 28.62 -7.66 -13.39
C ARG A 43 27.45 -6.72 -13.66
N TYR A 44 27.00 -5.99 -12.64
CA TYR A 44 25.92 -5.02 -12.76
C TYR A 44 26.25 -3.94 -13.80
N PHE A 45 27.44 -3.34 -13.76
CA PHE A 45 27.81 -2.28 -14.69
C PHE A 45 28.07 -2.80 -16.12
N ALA A 46 28.59 -4.02 -16.27
CA ALA A 46 28.68 -4.65 -17.59
C ALA A 46 27.28 -4.82 -18.23
N VAL A 47 26.29 -5.27 -17.44
CA VAL A 47 24.90 -5.39 -17.91
C VAL A 47 24.29 -4.02 -18.19
N LEU A 48 24.51 -3.02 -17.33
CA LEU A 48 23.99 -1.67 -17.53
C LEU A 48 24.52 -1.04 -18.82
N GLN A 49 25.82 -1.15 -19.10
CA GLN A 49 26.41 -0.67 -20.35
C GLN A 49 25.81 -1.37 -21.57
N ASN A 50 25.59 -2.68 -21.49
CA ASN A 50 24.93 -3.42 -22.56
C ASN A 50 23.48 -2.97 -22.78
N LEU A 51 22.72 -2.71 -21.70
CA LEU A 51 21.36 -2.17 -21.80
C LEU A 51 21.34 -0.79 -22.47
N LEU A 52 22.25 0.11 -22.06
CA LEU A 52 22.38 1.42 -22.69
C LEU A 52 22.72 1.29 -24.17
N LYS A 53 23.59 0.35 -24.54
CA LYS A 53 24.00 0.14 -25.94
C LYS A 53 22.91 -0.49 -26.81
N GLU A 54 22.27 -1.56 -26.34
CA GLU A 54 21.45 -2.44 -27.17
C GLU A 54 19.94 -2.22 -27.03
N VAL A 55 19.48 -1.55 -25.96
CA VAL A 55 18.05 -1.43 -25.65
C VAL A 55 17.61 0.03 -25.55
N TRP A 56 18.45 0.90 -25.02
CA TRP A 56 18.13 2.30 -24.79
C TRP A 56 18.26 3.14 -26.08
N HIS A 57 17.30 3.03 -27.00
CA HIS A 57 17.28 3.83 -28.22
C HIS A 57 16.41 5.07 -28.03
N GLU A 58 17.03 6.20 -27.71
CA GLU A 58 16.35 7.44 -27.30
C GLU A 58 15.32 7.89 -28.33
N GLU A 59 15.68 7.96 -29.62
CA GLU A 59 14.75 8.38 -30.67
C GLU A 59 13.53 7.46 -30.81
N GLN A 60 13.71 6.15 -30.60
CA GLN A 60 12.62 5.18 -30.64
C GLN A 60 11.71 5.33 -29.43
N LEU A 61 12.29 5.46 -28.23
CA LEU A 61 11.55 5.67 -26.99
C LEU A 61 10.76 6.99 -27.02
N GLN A 62 11.34 8.07 -27.53
CA GLN A 62 10.66 9.36 -27.69
C GLN A 62 9.45 9.25 -28.64
N ARG A 63 9.60 8.55 -29.77
CA ARG A 63 8.50 8.29 -30.70
C ARG A 63 7.39 7.45 -30.06
N GLN A 64 7.74 6.42 -29.28
CA GLN A 64 6.77 5.61 -28.57
C GLN A 64 5.98 6.42 -27.54
N ILE A 65 6.66 7.25 -26.74
CA ILE A 65 6.01 8.15 -25.77
C ILE A 65 5.01 9.06 -26.49
N SER A 66 5.44 9.68 -27.59
CA SER A 66 4.61 10.61 -28.35
C SER A 66 3.41 9.91 -29.00
N GLY A 67 3.62 8.70 -29.55
CA GLY A 67 2.56 7.88 -30.14
C GLY A 67 1.51 7.41 -29.12
N LEU A 68 1.95 6.96 -27.94
CA LEU A 68 1.03 6.57 -26.87
C LEU A 68 0.20 7.77 -26.37
N LEU A 69 0.80 8.94 -26.26
CA LEU A 69 0.07 10.15 -25.87
C LEU A 69 -0.98 10.55 -26.88
N ALA A 70 -0.64 10.52 -28.17
CA ALA A 70 -1.60 10.79 -29.23
C ALA A 70 -2.78 9.80 -29.22
N LEU A 71 -2.52 8.53 -28.91
CA LEU A 71 -3.55 7.48 -28.84
C LEU A 71 -4.54 7.73 -27.71
N ILE A 72 -4.08 8.19 -26.55
CA ILE A 72 -4.95 8.37 -25.38
C ILE A 72 -5.60 9.75 -25.31
N GLU A 73 -5.17 10.72 -26.13
CA GLU A 73 -5.55 12.13 -25.97
C GLU A 73 -7.07 12.37 -25.98
N SER A 74 -7.82 11.67 -26.83
CA SER A 74 -9.29 11.79 -26.89
C SER A 74 -10.00 11.28 -25.65
N GLU A 75 -9.39 10.33 -24.94
CA GLU A 75 -9.97 9.66 -23.76
C GLU A 75 -9.60 10.37 -22.46
N ARG A 76 -8.87 11.49 -22.54
CA ARG A 76 -8.41 12.22 -21.36
C ARG A 76 -9.53 13.07 -20.80
N VAL A 77 -10.04 12.65 -19.64
CA VAL A 77 -11.07 13.36 -18.86
C VAL A 77 -10.61 14.76 -18.42
N GLN A 78 -9.29 15.00 -18.32
CA GLN A 78 -8.71 16.33 -18.04
C GLN A 78 -7.45 16.59 -18.88
N SER A 79 -7.49 17.62 -19.72
CA SER A 79 -6.33 18.13 -20.47
C SER A 79 -5.61 19.22 -19.66
N ASP A 80 -5.25 18.96 -18.41
CA ASP A 80 -4.56 19.96 -17.60
C ASP A 80 -3.04 19.99 -17.87
N GLY A 81 -2.40 21.11 -17.54
CA GLY A 81 -0.96 21.31 -17.74
C GLY A 81 -0.07 20.35 -16.94
N ARG A 82 -0.61 19.62 -15.94
CA ARG A 82 0.13 18.65 -15.13
C ARG A 82 0.54 17.43 -15.94
N THR A 83 -0.31 16.98 -16.86
CA THR A 83 0.04 15.85 -17.73
C THR A 83 1.13 16.26 -18.72
N GLY A 84 1.03 17.44 -19.32
CA GLY A 84 2.08 17.97 -20.19
C GLY A 84 3.43 18.10 -19.47
N ALA A 85 3.42 18.59 -18.22
CA ALA A 85 4.63 18.65 -17.38
C ALA A 85 5.22 17.27 -17.08
N SER A 86 4.37 16.27 -16.80
CA SER A 86 4.80 14.89 -16.51
C SER A 86 5.40 14.22 -17.75
N VAL A 87 4.78 14.41 -18.91
CA VAL A 87 5.31 13.96 -20.21
C VAL A 87 6.66 14.60 -20.49
N ALA A 88 6.76 15.91 -20.36
CA ALA A 88 8.01 16.62 -20.60
C ALA A 88 9.13 16.14 -19.66
N LYS A 89 8.80 15.79 -18.41
CA LYS A 89 9.75 15.21 -17.45
C LYS A 89 10.24 13.83 -17.92
N LEU A 90 9.33 12.96 -18.36
CA LEU A 90 9.69 11.64 -18.90
C LEU A 90 10.54 11.75 -20.16
N GLN A 91 10.18 12.64 -21.08
CA GLN A 91 10.95 12.89 -22.31
C GLN A 91 12.36 13.39 -22.00
N ARG A 92 12.53 14.33 -21.07
CA ARG A 92 13.85 14.77 -20.62
C ARG A 92 14.64 13.63 -19.98
N PHE A 93 14.01 12.86 -19.09
CA PHE A 93 14.65 11.68 -18.51
C PHE A 93 15.19 10.74 -19.59
N VAL A 94 14.39 10.39 -20.60
CA VAL A 94 14.84 9.51 -21.69
C VAL A 94 16.03 10.10 -22.45
N ALA A 95 15.98 11.39 -22.78
CA ALA A 95 17.00 12.07 -23.56
C ALA A 95 18.34 12.22 -22.81
N ASP A 96 18.28 12.51 -21.51
CA ASP A 96 19.47 12.86 -20.72
C ASP A 96 20.10 11.65 -20.03
N ARG A 97 19.33 10.57 -19.78
CA ARG A 97 19.77 9.51 -18.84
C ARG A 97 21.04 8.78 -19.24
N ARG A 98 21.25 8.51 -20.53
CA ARG A 98 22.48 7.85 -20.99
C ARG A 98 23.69 8.68 -20.60
N ARG A 99 23.71 9.95 -21.01
CA ARG A 99 24.79 10.89 -20.70
C ARG A 99 25.01 10.98 -19.19
N ASP A 100 23.94 11.16 -18.43
CA ASP A 100 24.05 11.28 -16.97
C ASP A 100 24.66 10.04 -16.30
N ILE A 101 24.37 8.83 -16.83
CA ILE A 101 24.99 7.59 -16.35
C ILE A 101 26.44 7.49 -16.82
N GLU A 102 26.73 7.75 -18.09
CA GLU A 102 28.08 7.66 -18.65
C GLU A 102 29.05 8.64 -17.97
N ASP A 103 28.60 9.87 -17.72
CA ASP A 103 29.36 10.89 -16.99
C ASP A 103 29.66 10.46 -15.54
N GLU A 104 28.67 9.87 -14.86
CA GLU A 104 28.84 9.30 -13.51
C GLU A 104 29.89 8.19 -13.50
N LEU A 105 29.87 7.30 -14.49
CA LEU A 105 30.80 6.17 -14.59
C LEU A 105 32.22 6.57 -14.97
N HIS A 106 32.43 7.78 -15.49
CA HIS A 106 33.77 8.28 -15.82
C HIS A 106 34.68 8.37 -14.59
N SER A 107 34.10 8.60 -13.40
CA SER A 107 34.82 8.66 -12.12
C SER A 107 34.94 7.31 -11.42
N GLY A 108 34.52 6.22 -12.08
CA GLY A 108 34.43 4.87 -11.52
C GLY A 108 33.01 4.52 -11.07
N HIS A 109 32.87 3.40 -10.36
CA HIS A 109 31.58 2.96 -9.86
C HIS A 109 31.13 3.82 -8.66
N PRO A 110 29.97 4.49 -8.71
CA PRO A 110 29.52 5.38 -7.65
C PRO A 110 29.27 4.64 -6.34
N GLU A 111 29.48 5.29 -5.21
CA GLU A 111 29.15 4.71 -3.91
C GLU A 111 27.67 4.89 -3.57
N TRP A 112 27.13 3.94 -2.80
CA TRP A 112 25.80 4.06 -2.22
C TRP A 112 25.94 4.21 -0.71
N THR A 113 25.71 5.42 -0.20
CA THR A 113 25.97 5.77 1.21
C THR A 113 24.74 5.66 2.10
N LEU A 114 23.54 5.63 1.53
CA LEU A 114 22.30 5.50 2.29
C LEU A 114 22.21 4.10 2.94
N THR A 115 21.94 4.07 4.24
CA THR A 115 21.71 2.84 4.99
C THR A 115 20.57 2.04 4.33
N PRO A 116 20.74 0.73 4.05
CA PRO A 116 19.71 -0.05 3.41
C PRO A 116 18.47 -0.14 4.30
N ARG A 117 17.30 0.03 3.70
CA ARG A 117 16.05 -0.33 4.36
C ARG A 117 16.04 -1.84 4.61
N PRO A 118 15.64 -2.27 5.82
CA PRO A 118 15.60 -3.69 6.17
C PRO A 118 14.73 -4.47 5.18
N ALA A 119 15.09 -5.71 4.93
CA ALA A 119 14.26 -6.63 4.18
C ALA A 119 12.87 -6.72 4.82
N LEU A 120 11.86 -6.95 3.99
CA LEU A 120 10.59 -7.45 4.50
C LEU A 120 10.92 -8.75 5.24
N GLY A 121 10.55 -8.83 6.51
CA GLY A 121 10.73 -10.06 7.25
C GLY A 121 9.76 -11.14 6.77
N ARG A 122 9.71 -12.25 7.50
CA ARG A 122 8.94 -13.41 7.04
C ARG A 122 7.45 -13.09 7.05
N VAL A 123 6.83 -13.17 5.88
CA VAL A 123 5.37 -13.17 5.73
C VAL A 123 4.91 -14.62 5.88
N SER A 124 4.06 -14.87 6.86
CA SER A 124 3.46 -16.19 7.10
C SER A 124 1.95 -16.06 7.06
N GLN A 125 1.29 -16.95 6.30
CA GLN A 125 -0.16 -17.11 6.42
C GLN A 125 -0.45 -17.76 7.78
N THR A 126 -1.28 -17.11 8.57
CA THR A 126 -1.62 -17.53 9.94
C THR A 126 -3.07 -17.91 10.08
N GLY A 127 -3.91 -17.69 9.08
CA GLY A 127 -5.31 -18.09 9.11
C GLY A 127 -6.13 -17.50 7.99
N GLU A 128 -7.43 -17.43 8.21
CA GLU A 128 -8.44 -17.07 7.21
C GLU A 128 -9.55 -16.25 7.88
N VAL A 129 -10.17 -15.36 7.10
CA VAL A 129 -11.31 -14.57 7.54
C VAL A 129 -12.41 -14.58 6.48
N GLU A 130 -13.62 -14.87 6.94
CA GLU A 130 -14.85 -14.73 6.17
C GLU A 130 -15.86 -13.95 7.00
N LEU A 131 -16.24 -12.77 6.53
CA LEU A 131 -17.14 -11.87 7.21
C LEU A 131 -18.26 -11.47 6.27
N GLU A 132 -19.49 -11.56 6.74
CA GLU A 132 -20.65 -10.85 6.18
C GLU A 132 -21.15 -9.85 7.21
N PHE A 133 -21.48 -8.64 6.79
CA PHE A 133 -21.95 -7.60 7.71
C PHE A 133 -23.05 -6.72 7.12
N THR A 134 -23.85 -6.18 8.02
CA THR A 134 -24.77 -5.07 7.78
C THR A 134 -24.65 -4.11 8.94
N VAL A 135 -24.37 -2.85 8.66
CA VAL A 135 -24.28 -1.80 9.67
C VAL A 135 -25.09 -0.56 9.27
N VAL A 136 -25.65 0.08 10.27
CA VAL A 136 -26.37 1.35 10.20
C VAL A 136 -25.58 2.34 11.07
N PRO A 137 -25.03 3.42 10.49
CA PRO A 137 -24.35 4.47 11.25
C PRO A 137 -25.28 5.06 12.32
N GLY A 138 -24.75 5.31 13.51
CA GLY A 138 -25.47 6.01 14.58
C GLY A 138 -25.05 7.47 14.69
N ASP A 139 -25.77 8.22 15.52
CA ASP A 139 -25.55 9.66 15.73
C ASP A 139 -24.73 9.98 17.00
N LYS A 140 -24.23 8.95 17.71
CA LYS A 140 -23.53 9.10 18.99
C LYS A 140 -22.05 8.78 18.83
N GLU A 141 -21.20 9.64 19.36
CA GLU A 141 -19.79 9.31 19.52
C GLU A 141 -19.64 8.11 20.46
N SER A 142 -18.75 7.20 20.09
CA SER A 142 -18.41 6.00 20.85
C SER A 142 -17.42 6.30 21.97
N ASP A 143 -17.07 5.26 22.73
CA ASP A 143 -15.98 5.28 23.70
C ASP A 143 -14.58 5.47 23.07
N ILE A 144 -14.46 5.38 21.73
CA ILE A 144 -13.24 5.67 20.98
C ILE A 144 -13.38 7.03 20.30
N PRO A 145 -12.52 8.01 20.61
CA PRO A 145 -12.60 9.35 20.01
C PRO A 145 -12.61 9.32 18.49
N GLY A 146 -13.56 10.05 17.89
CA GLY A 146 -13.72 10.15 16.44
C GLY A 146 -14.39 8.95 15.77
N PHE A 147 -14.90 7.98 16.54
CA PHE A 147 -15.76 6.91 16.03
C PHE A 147 -17.19 7.10 16.53
N GLU A 148 -18.16 6.84 15.66
CA GLU A 148 -19.59 6.79 15.97
C GLU A 148 -19.99 5.35 16.34
N GLU A 149 -20.90 5.20 17.31
CA GLU A 149 -21.57 3.91 17.55
C GLU A 149 -22.41 3.55 16.33
N ALA A 150 -22.32 2.30 15.88
CA ALA A 150 -23.16 1.78 14.81
C ALA A 150 -23.96 0.57 15.33
N SER A 151 -25.15 0.37 14.75
CA SER A 151 -25.96 -0.82 15.01
C SER A 151 -25.89 -1.75 13.80
N GLY A 152 -26.07 -3.05 14.00
CA GLY A 152 -25.93 -3.97 12.90
C GLY A 152 -25.86 -5.43 13.30
N SER A 153 -25.54 -6.26 12.32
CA SER A 153 -25.27 -7.67 12.50
C SER A 153 -24.09 -8.09 11.63
N ALA A 154 -23.38 -9.12 12.09
CA ALA A 154 -22.29 -9.71 11.34
C ALA A 154 -22.25 -11.21 11.59
N ARG A 155 -21.84 -11.94 10.56
CA ARG A 155 -21.45 -13.34 10.63
C ARG A 155 -19.97 -13.40 10.31
N LEU A 156 -19.16 -13.74 11.31
CA LEU A 156 -17.70 -13.81 11.19
C LEU A 156 -17.22 -15.23 11.45
N SER A 157 -16.52 -15.80 10.49
CA SER A 157 -15.65 -16.96 10.65
C SER A 157 -14.21 -16.46 10.64
N LEU A 158 -13.54 -16.54 11.78
CA LEU A 158 -12.16 -16.11 11.95
C LEU A 158 -11.33 -17.30 12.43
N GLN A 159 -10.34 -17.69 11.63
CA GLN A 159 -9.32 -18.64 12.04
C GLN A 159 -8.00 -17.92 12.20
N LEU A 160 -7.31 -18.12 13.33
CA LEU A 160 -5.99 -17.56 13.57
C LEU A 160 -5.11 -18.58 14.29
N ASN A 161 -3.92 -18.83 13.74
CA ASN A 161 -2.95 -19.82 14.19
C ASN A 161 -3.57 -21.22 14.34
N GLY A 162 -4.40 -21.62 13.37
CA GLY A 162 -5.09 -22.92 13.35
C GLY A 162 -6.19 -23.08 14.41
N ARG A 163 -6.61 -22.00 15.07
CA ARG A 163 -7.71 -21.99 16.03
C ARG A 163 -8.86 -21.17 15.49
N GLU A 164 -10.06 -21.70 15.61
CA GLU A 164 -11.29 -20.94 15.39
C GLU A 164 -11.50 -19.96 16.54
N ILE A 165 -11.85 -18.74 16.18
CA ILE A 165 -11.93 -17.61 17.10
C ILE A 165 -13.38 -17.14 17.15
N PRO A 166 -14.14 -17.47 18.22
CA PRO A 166 -15.56 -17.16 18.29
C PRO A 166 -15.80 -15.66 18.40
N PHE A 167 -16.59 -15.10 17.49
CA PHE A 167 -16.86 -13.67 17.41
C PHE A 167 -18.37 -13.43 17.43
N GLU A 168 -18.96 -13.58 18.62
CA GLU A 168 -20.40 -13.43 18.83
C GLU A 168 -20.75 -12.00 19.25
N ASN A 169 -21.87 -11.50 18.73
CA ASN A 169 -22.46 -10.21 19.11
C ASN A 169 -21.47 -9.03 19.12
N PRO A 170 -20.77 -8.76 18.00
CA PRO A 170 -19.80 -7.67 17.95
C PRO A 170 -20.47 -6.30 18.14
N ARG A 171 -19.79 -5.40 18.83
CA ARG A 171 -20.07 -3.96 18.78
C ARG A 171 -19.49 -3.37 17.51
N PHE A 172 -20.28 -2.53 16.85
CA PHE A 172 -19.88 -1.86 15.62
C PHE A 172 -19.53 -0.40 15.91
N ARG A 173 -18.42 0.07 15.35
CA ARG A 173 -18.05 1.48 15.37
C ARG A 173 -17.60 1.92 13.99
N LEU A 174 -17.94 3.14 13.61
CA LEU A 174 -17.66 3.67 12.28
C LEU A 174 -16.95 5.01 12.40
N ARG A 175 -15.91 5.22 11.58
CA ARG A 175 -15.28 6.53 11.38
C ARG A 175 -15.26 6.85 9.90
N HIS A 176 -15.44 8.12 9.57
CA HIS A 176 -15.29 8.61 8.21
C HIS A 176 -14.45 9.90 8.19
N ASP A 177 -13.37 9.88 7.42
CA ASP A 177 -12.42 10.99 7.34
C ASP A 177 -12.33 11.49 5.89
N ARG A 178 -12.31 12.81 5.70
CA ARG A 178 -12.02 13.40 4.38
C ARG A 178 -10.54 13.22 4.06
N THR A 179 -10.26 12.73 2.85
CA THR A 179 -8.88 12.61 2.36
C THR A 179 -8.41 13.95 1.76
N PRO A 180 -7.10 14.24 1.76
CA PRO A 180 -6.55 15.45 1.14
C PRO A 180 -6.88 15.60 -0.36
N TRP A 181 -7.25 14.50 -1.01
CA TRP A 181 -7.51 14.40 -2.45
C TRP A 181 -9.02 14.43 -2.78
N GLY A 182 -9.89 14.73 -1.79
CA GLY A 182 -11.32 14.94 -2.00
C GLY A 182 -12.20 13.68 -1.95
N GLY A 183 -11.69 12.55 -1.43
CA GLY A 183 -12.46 11.34 -1.16
C GLY A 183 -12.80 11.17 0.32
N THR A 184 -13.55 10.11 0.66
CA THR A 184 -13.82 9.72 2.05
C THR A 184 -13.18 8.37 2.36
N ARG A 185 -12.42 8.30 3.45
CA ARG A 185 -11.91 7.08 4.04
C ARG A 185 -12.89 6.62 5.12
N TRP A 186 -13.36 5.38 5.03
CA TRP A 186 -14.21 4.74 6.03
C TRP A 186 -13.41 3.75 6.84
N THR A 187 -13.65 3.70 8.14
CA THR A 187 -13.08 2.69 9.06
C THR A 187 -14.23 2.04 9.82
N LEU A 188 -14.45 0.75 9.60
CA LEU A 188 -15.41 -0.08 10.33
C LEU A 188 -14.65 -0.94 11.35
N LEU A 189 -15.07 -0.90 12.61
CA LEU A 189 -14.58 -1.76 13.67
C LEU A 189 -15.68 -2.74 14.10
N LEU A 190 -15.35 -4.02 14.11
CA LEU A 190 -16.13 -5.06 14.76
C LEU A 190 -15.36 -5.48 16.01
N THR A 191 -15.89 -5.22 17.20
CA THR A 191 -15.20 -5.46 18.47
C THR A 191 -15.99 -6.40 19.36
N ARG A 192 -15.33 -7.40 19.94
CA ARG A 192 -15.90 -8.21 21.02
C ARG A 192 -15.38 -7.75 22.38
N ASP A 193 -16.23 -7.91 23.39
CA ASP A 193 -15.94 -7.51 24.77
C ASP A 193 -15.47 -8.69 25.62
N GLY A 194 -14.85 -8.39 26.77
CA GLY A 194 -14.49 -9.40 27.77
C GLY A 194 -13.36 -10.35 27.38
N VAL A 195 -12.61 -10.04 26.32
CA VAL A 195 -11.46 -10.84 25.86
C VAL A 195 -10.16 -10.44 26.57
N GLY A 196 -9.29 -11.44 26.81
CA GLY A 196 -8.01 -11.21 27.49
C GLY A 196 -7.02 -10.35 26.69
N PRO A 197 -6.04 -9.71 27.35
CA PRO A 197 -4.98 -8.98 26.67
C PRO A 197 -4.24 -9.96 25.75
N GLU A 198 -3.94 -9.57 24.51
CA GLU A 198 -3.35 -10.42 23.45
C GLU A 198 -4.30 -11.37 22.70
N GLN A 199 -5.53 -11.59 23.18
CA GLN A 199 -6.52 -12.30 22.38
C GLN A 199 -7.03 -11.40 21.26
N PRO A 200 -7.34 -11.94 20.06
CA PRO A 200 -7.93 -11.13 19.01
C PRO A 200 -9.23 -10.52 19.54
N ALA A 201 -9.50 -9.27 19.25
CA ALA A 201 -10.61 -8.52 19.86
C ALA A 201 -11.35 -7.65 18.85
N THR A 202 -10.62 -7.11 17.88
CA THR A 202 -11.18 -6.19 16.91
C THR A 202 -10.78 -6.62 15.50
N VAL A 203 -11.75 -6.66 14.59
CA VAL A 203 -11.50 -6.64 13.15
C VAL A 203 -11.72 -5.22 12.66
N GLU A 204 -10.67 -4.61 12.14
CA GLU A 204 -10.69 -3.29 11.51
C GLU A 204 -10.74 -3.44 10.00
N ILE A 205 -11.63 -2.70 9.34
CA ILE A 205 -11.74 -2.63 7.89
C ILE A 205 -11.72 -1.17 7.48
N VAL A 206 -10.68 -0.78 6.75
CA VAL A 206 -10.52 0.53 6.13
C VAL A 206 -10.83 0.37 4.65
N PHE A 207 -11.64 1.28 4.10
CA PHE A 207 -11.90 1.32 2.67
C PHE A 207 -12.26 2.73 2.20
N HIS A 208 -12.17 2.93 0.89
CA HIS A 208 -12.57 4.16 0.24
C HIS A 208 -13.84 3.89 -0.56
N ALA A 209 -14.93 4.56 -0.21
CA ALA A 209 -16.21 4.40 -0.90
C ALA A 209 -16.94 5.74 -0.98
N GLY A 210 -17.45 6.02 -2.18
CA GLY A 210 -18.21 7.21 -2.54
C GLY A 210 -17.40 8.52 -2.56
N ARG A 211 -17.82 9.46 -3.41
CA ARG A 211 -17.76 10.88 -3.03
C ARG A 211 -18.86 11.12 -2.00
N ALA A 212 -18.68 12.08 -1.07
CA ALA A 212 -19.73 12.43 -0.12
C ALA A 212 -21.08 12.66 -0.86
N GLY A 213 -22.09 11.84 -0.58
CA GLY A 213 -23.43 11.91 -1.20
C GLY A 213 -23.70 10.96 -2.38
N GLN A 214 -22.78 10.08 -2.78
CA GLN A 214 -23.06 9.01 -3.76
C GLN A 214 -23.45 7.71 -3.06
N SER A 215 -24.70 7.27 -3.27
CA SER A 215 -25.15 5.92 -2.93
C SER A 215 -24.69 4.94 -4.01
N VAL A 216 -24.12 3.81 -3.62
CA VAL A 216 -23.84 2.69 -4.54
C VAL A 216 -24.89 1.62 -4.26
N THR A 217 -25.90 1.54 -5.12
CA THR A 217 -27.02 0.57 -5.00
C THR A 217 -27.10 -0.42 -6.15
N ASP A 218 -26.45 -0.14 -7.28
CA ASP A 218 -26.75 -0.84 -8.53
C ASP A 218 -25.66 -1.88 -8.91
N GLU A 219 -24.41 -1.69 -8.48
CA GLU A 219 -23.33 -2.67 -8.67
C GLU A 219 -22.48 -2.81 -7.39
N PRO A 220 -22.17 -4.05 -6.94
CA PRO A 220 -21.34 -4.25 -5.76
C PRO A 220 -19.93 -3.72 -5.95
N LEU A 221 -19.45 -2.85 -5.05
CA LEU A 221 -18.09 -2.33 -5.08
C LEU A 221 -17.13 -3.41 -4.56
N ARG A 222 -16.23 -3.91 -5.42
CA ARG A 222 -15.13 -4.78 -5.02
C ARG A 222 -13.87 -3.94 -4.79
N VAL A 223 -13.22 -4.16 -3.65
CA VAL A 223 -11.95 -3.52 -3.29
C VAL A 223 -10.95 -4.59 -2.86
N ASP A 224 -9.76 -4.58 -3.48
CA ASP A 224 -8.68 -5.50 -3.13
C ASP A 224 -7.96 -5.01 -1.87
N VAL A 225 -7.97 -5.87 -0.85
CA VAL A 225 -7.37 -5.66 0.47
C VAL A 225 -5.96 -6.25 0.42
N PHE A 226 -5.04 -5.57 -0.26
CA PHE A 226 -3.58 -5.82 -0.22
C PHE A 226 -2.80 -4.77 -1.05
N ALA A 227 -3.43 -4.16 -2.06
CA ALA A 227 -2.75 -3.37 -3.11
C ALA A 227 -3.40 -2.02 -3.48
N SER A 228 -4.36 -1.53 -2.69
CA SER A 228 -5.07 -0.27 -2.92
C SER A 228 -5.62 0.20 -1.56
N PRO A 229 -6.09 1.44 -1.33
CA PRO A 229 -6.08 2.05 0.00
C PRO A 229 -7.08 1.45 1.01
N ALA A 230 -7.71 0.31 0.68
CA ALA A 230 -8.38 -0.53 1.64
C ALA A 230 -7.40 -1.44 2.39
N GLU A 231 -7.59 -1.53 3.69
CA GLU A 231 -6.80 -2.35 4.59
C GLU A 231 -7.75 -3.10 5.51
N ALA A 232 -7.45 -4.33 5.89
CA ALA A 232 -8.15 -4.97 6.99
C ALA A 232 -7.16 -5.67 7.91
N ARG A 233 -7.43 -5.59 9.22
CA ARG A 233 -6.50 -6.02 10.26
C ARG A 233 -7.25 -6.63 11.44
N VAL A 234 -6.60 -7.56 12.11
CA VAL A 234 -7.05 -8.16 13.37
C VAL A 234 -6.18 -7.63 14.49
N HIS A 235 -6.80 -7.06 15.51
CA HIS A 235 -6.11 -6.44 16.66
C HIS A 235 -6.38 -7.22 17.94
N ALA A 236 -5.42 -7.19 18.85
CA ALA A 236 -5.59 -7.70 20.20
C ALA A 236 -6.40 -6.76 21.10
N ALA A 237 -6.97 -7.29 22.19
CA ALA A 237 -7.79 -6.53 23.15
C ALA A 237 -7.07 -5.34 23.81
N ASN A 238 -5.76 -5.43 23.98
CA ASN A 238 -4.93 -4.37 24.56
C ASN A 238 -4.41 -3.36 23.52
N SER A 239 -4.91 -3.41 22.28
CA SER A 239 -4.52 -2.50 21.22
C SER A 239 -4.90 -1.06 21.59
N ARG A 240 -3.90 -0.17 21.73
CA ARG A 240 -4.12 1.28 21.93
C ARG A 240 -3.99 2.01 20.60
N ALA A 241 -4.70 3.11 20.42
CA ALA A 241 -4.64 3.92 19.19
C ALA A 241 -3.20 4.36 18.83
N GLU A 242 -2.34 4.60 19.82
CA GLU A 242 -0.93 5.01 19.61
C GLU A 242 0.03 3.84 19.35
N LYS A 243 -0.33 2.62 19.76
CA LYS A 243 0.47 1.40 19.57
C LYS A 243 -0.49 0.24 19.26
N PRO A 244 -1.01 0.17 18.02
CA PRO A 244 -1.95 -0.87 17.65
C PRO A 244 -1.25 -2.22 17.74
N ASN A 245 -1.80 -3.13 18.55
CA ASN A 245 -1.29 -4.50 18.65
C ASN A 245 -1.94 -5.34 17.55
N VAL A 246 -1.38 -5.25 16.35
CA VAL A 246 -1.85 -5.96 15.16
C VAL A 246 -1.41 -7.42 15.23
N LEU A 247 -2.38 -8.33 15.28
CA LEU A 247 -2.16 -9.77 15.30
C LEU A 247 -2.05 -10.36 13.89
N ALA A 248 -2.75 -9.79 12.91
CA ALA A 248 -2.64 -10.17 11.51
C ALA A 248 -3.20 -9.08 10.57
N SER A 249 -2.68 -9.03 9.35
CA SER A 249 -3.24 -8.25 8.23
C SER A 249 -3.97 -9.18 7.27
N VAL A 250 -5.07 -8.72 6.68
CA VAL A 250 -5.84 -9.49 5.69
C VAL A 250 -5.27 -9.23 4.30
N GLY A 251 -5.01 -10.29 3.54
CA GLY A 251 -4.83 -10.27 2.09
C GLY A 251 -6.07 -10.88 1.42
N GLY A 252 -6.90 -10.07 0.77
CA GLY A 252 -8.18 -10.55 0.25
C GLY A 252 -9.02 -9.51 -0.47
N HIS A 253 -10.36 -9.65 -0.39
CA HIS A 253 -11.31 -8.78 -1.08
C HIS A 253 -12.45 -8.35 -0.16
N LEU A 254 -12.74 -7.06 -0.16
CA LEU A 254 -13.95 -6.46 0.38
C LEU A 254 -14.95 -6.28 -0.75
N ARG A 255 -16.19 -6.73 -0.56
CA ARG A 255 -17.31 -6.51 -1.48
C ARG A 255 -18.42 -5.76 -0.75
N LEU A 256 -18.68 -4.52 -1.11
CA LEU A 256 -19.84 -3.77 -0.60
C LEU A 256 -21.03 -4.03 -1.53
N THR A 257 -22.10 -4.58 -0.99
CA THR A 257 -23.36 -4.80 -1.71
C THR A 257 -24.33 -3.64 -1.54
N GLU A 258 -24.17 -2.86 -0.48
CA GLU A 258 -24.96 -1.67 -0.21
C GLU A 258 -24.05 -0.62 0.43
N PHE A 259 -24.05 0.60 -0.09
CA PHE A 259 -23.30 1.70 0.50
C PHE A 259 -24.10 2.99 0.42
N GLN A 260 -24.81 3.30 1.49
CA GLN A 260 -25.60 4.53 1.67
C GLN A 260 -25.12 5.24 2.93
N PRO A 261 -24.07 6.09 2.83
CA PRO A 261 -23.56 6.81 3.98
C PRO A 261 -24.49 7.97 4.35
N GLY A 262 -25.05 7.95 5.56
CA GLY A 262 -25.92 9.01 6.08
C GLY A 262 -26.73 8.55 7.30
N LYS A 263 -27.45 9.50 7.91
CA LYS A 263 -28.42 9.22 8.98
C LYS A 263 -29.49 8.26 8.43
N ASP A 264 -29.69 7.13 9.12
CA ASP A 264 -30.55 6.01 8.70
C ASP A 264 -30.09 5.26 7.44
N GLY A 265 -28.89 5.57 6.93
CA GLY A 265 -28.27 4.87 5.81
C GLY A 265 -27.77 3.49 6.18
N ARG A 266 -27.52 2.64 5.19
CA ARG A 266 -27.08 1.26 5.38
C ARG A 266 -25.80 0.97 4.62
N ILE A 267 -24.90 0.26 5.27
CA ILE A 267 -23.68 -0.27 4.67
C ILE A 267 -23.69 -1.79 4.87
N ALA A 268 -23.67 -2.54 3.77
CA ALA A 268 -23.65 -4.00 3.80
C ALA A 268 -22.60 -4.54 2.83
N GLY A 269 -21.98 -5.65 3.21
CA GLY A 269 -20.95 -6.27 2.40
C GLY A 269 -20.34 -7.52 3.01
N SER A 270 -19.28 -8.00 2.36
CA SER A 270 -18.48 -9.13 2.82
C SER A 270 -16.98 -8.87 2.69
N LEU A 271 -16.20 -9.47 3.57
CA LEU A 271 -14.74 -9.53 3.52
C LEU A 271 -14.32 -11.00 3.52
N SER A 272 -13.50 -11.38 2.55
CA SER A 272 -12.94 -12.73 2.41
C SER A 272 -11.44 -12.62 2.20
N GLY A 273 -10.63 -13.47 2.84
CA GLY A 273 -9.20 -13.48 2.60
C GLY A 273 -8.37 -14.26 3.61
N ASP A 274 -7.07 -14.28 3.34
CA ASP A 274 -6.07 -14.92 4.17
C ASP A 274 -5.50 -13.91 5.19
N LEU A 275 -5.17 -14.40 6.38
CA LEU A 275 -4.50 -13.63 7.41
C LEU A 275 -2.99 -13.84 7.33
N PHE A 276 -2.24 -12.74 7.39
CA PHE A 276 -0.79 -12.74 7.34
C PHE A 276 -0.19 -12.04 8.55
N THR A 277 0.86 -12.63 9.11
CA THR A 277 1.77 -11.95 10.03
C THR A 277 3.06 -11.59 9.33
N MET A 278 3.59 -10.42 9.66
CA MET A 278 4.95 -10.02 9.29
C MET A 278 5.84 -10.15 10.53
N GLU A 279 6.70 -11.15 10.53
CA GLU A 279 7.79 -11.22 11.52
C GLU A 279 8.88 -10.22 11.11
N ALA A 280 9.58 -9.63 12.06
CA ALA A 280 10.76 -8.83 11.75
C ALA A 280 11.81 -9.71 11.04
N PRO A 281 12.60 -9.15 10.10
CA PRO A 281 13.73 -9.88 9.55
C PRO A 281 14.66 -10.31 10.70
N ARG A 282 15.07 -11.58 10.71
CA ARG A 282 16.06 -12.06 11.68
C ARG A 282 17.34 -11.26 11.50
N SER A 283 17.92 -10.80 12.60
CA SER A 283 19.22 -10.14 12.53
C SER A 283 20.28 -11.18 12.15
N ALA A 284 21.29 -10.78 11.38
CA ALA A 284 22.44 -11.67 11.10
C ALA A 284 23.24 -12.04 12.37
N ALA A 285 22.90 -11.48 13.54
CA ALA A 285 23.46 -11.85 14.83
C ALA A 285 22.74 -13.04 15.50
N ASP A 286 21.52 -13.39 15.07
CA ASP A 286 20.76 -14.51 15.64
C ASP A 286 21.11 -15.88 15.02
N ASP A 287 21.88 -15.89 13.93
CA ASP A 287 22.34 -17.11 13.24
C ASP A 287 23.81 -17.48 13.60
N ARG A 288 24.32 -17.07 14.77
CA ARG A 288 25.65 -17.47 15.28
C ARG A 288 25.57 -18.32 16.55
#